data_AF-A0A7W6GNK1-F1
#
_entry.id   AF-A0A7W6GNK1-F1
#
_cell.length_a   1.000
_cell.length_b   1.000
_cell.length_c   1.000
_cell.angle_alpha   90.00
_cell.angle_beta   90.00
_cell.angle_gamma   90.00
#
_symmetry.space_group_name_H-M   'P 1'
#
loop_
_entity.id
_entity.type
_entity.pdbx_description
1 polymer ?
#
loop_
_entity_poly.entity_id
_entity_poly.type
_entity_poly.pdbx_seq_one_letter_code
_entity_poly.pdbx_strand_id
1 'polypeptide(L)'
;MRSLWDMGPKRGWALALAATMPLAACGIPEGRPGRAVVSAPRPAEPDPAARQCMANLAAIDVRFTPLPDQRYGGGCTSIGTVRLLDIGVPATNLGAMTCPLAANFVAWARYGVEPAARLLLGGEIARIETFGTYNCRPIAGSARLSEHAHGNAVDVSAFVLTDGRRITVKDGWNGARRTRQFLTVVHASACKRFSTVLGPNYNAAHQDHLHFDMGGGGGFCR
;
A
#
# COMPACT_ATOMS: atom_id res chain seq x y z
N MET A 1 54.66 11.54 -64.49
CA MET A 1 55.69 11.13 -65.47
C MET A 1 55.94 9.63 -65.32
N ARG A 2 55.80 8.89 -66.43
CA ARG A 2 56.29 7.52 -66.73
C ARG A 2 55.69 6.39 -65.89
N SER A 3 54.86 5.48 -66.41
CA SER A 3 54.93 4.59 -67.60
C SER A 3 55.32 3.17 -67.20
N LEU A 4 54.33 2.28 -67.34
CA LEU A 4 54.38 0.94 -67.94
C LEU A 4 55.75 0.28 -68.07
N TRP A 5 55.89 -0.92 -67.50
CA TRP A 5 56.64 -2.01 -68.11
C TRP A 5 55.92 -3.35 -67.87
N ASP A 6 55.36 -3.86 -68.96
CA ASP A 6 55.19 -5.28 -69.26
C ASP A 6 56.53 -6.01 -69.21
N MET A 7 56.57 -7.24 -68.68
CA MET A 7 57.45 -8.30 -69.20
C MET A 7 56.80 -9.68 -68.96
N GLY A 8 56.71 -10.43 -70.06
CA GLY A 8 56.04 -11.71 -70.19
C GLY A 8 56.77 -12.95 -69.62
N PRO A 9 56.31 -14.15 -70.00
CA PRO A 9 56.43 -15.38 -69.22
C PRO A 9 57.65 -16.24 -69.62
N LYS A 10 58.07 -17.17 -68.74
CA LYS A 10 58.65 -18.48 -69.14
C LYS A 10 58.85 -19.47 -67.97
N ARG A 11 58.10 -20.58 -68.08
CA ARG A 11 58.48 -22.02 -67.99
C ARG A 11 59.07 -22.63 -66.70
N GLY A 12 58.38 -23.72 -66.31
CA GLY A 12 58.88 -24.88 -65.57
C GLY A 12 59.03 -24.58 -64.08
N TRP A 13 58.80 -25.47 -63.13
CA TRP A 13 59.14 -26.88 -63.11
C TRP A 13 58.01 -27.63 -62.40
N ALA A 14 57.67 -28.81 -62.92
CA ALA A 14 56.77 -29.75 -62.26
C ALA A 14 57.50 -30.40 -61.08
N LEU A 15 56.92 -30.27 -59.88
CA LEU A 15 57.22 -31.11 -58.74
C LEU A 15 55.89 -31.55 -58.14
N ALA A 16 55.58 -32.82 -58.37
CA ALA A 16 54.52 -33.54 -57.69
C ALA A 16 54.87 -33.62 -56.20
N LEU A 17 53.93 -33.29 -55.32
CA LEU A 17 53.96 -33.70 -53.92
C LEU A 17 52.54 -33.61 -53.31
N ALA A 18 52.08 -34.79 -52.88
CA ALA A 18 51.12 -35.08 -51.82
C ALA A 18 49.78 -34.31 -51.82
N ALA A 19 48.74 -35.01 -52.28
CA ALA A 19 47.37 -34.75 -51.86
C ALA A 19 47.22 -35.04 -50.36
N THR A 20 47.14 -34.00 -49.54
CA THR A 20 46.61 -34.06 -48.18
C THR A 20 45.29 -33.29 -48.15
N MET A 21 44.17 -34.01 -48.10
CA MET A 21 42.86 -33.44 -47.81
C MET A 21 42.86 -32.94 -46.35
N PRO A 22 42.68 -31.63 -46.08
CA PRO A 22 42.32 -31.21 -44.74
C PRO A 22 40.88 -31.64 -44.49
N LEU A 23 40.70 -32.54 -43.52
CA LEU A 23 39.40 -32.76 -42.90
C LEU A 23 38.89 -31.41 -42.38
N ALA A 24 37.77 -30.93 -42.92
CA ALA A 24 37.05 -29.80 -42.37
C ALA A 24 36.57 -30.19 -40.97
N ALA A 25 37.33 -29.76 -39.95
CA ALA A 25 36.89 -29.83 -38.58
C ALA A 25 35.75 -28.82 -38.39
N CYS A 26 34.54 -29.31 -38.14
CA CYS A 26 33.45 -28.51 -37.63
C CYS A 26 33.85 -27.98 -36.25
N GLY A 27 34.40 -26.78 -36.19
CA GLY A 27 34.58 -26.05 -34.93
C GLY A 27 33.20 -25.72 -34.37
N ILE A 28 32.79 -26.43 -33.32
CA ILE A 28 31.65 -26.04 -32.49
C ILE A 28 32.10 -24.76 -31.76
N PRO A 29 31.43 -23.62 -31.93
CA PRO A 29 31.76 -22.45 -31.15
C PRO A 29 31.46 -22.78 -29.68
N GLU A 30 32.49 -22.75 -28.84
CA GLU A 30 32.35 -22.86 -27.39
C GLU A 30 31.40 -21.77 -26.90
N GLY A 31 30.16 -22.17 -26.62
CA GLY A 31 29.17 -21.30 -26.01
C GLY A 31 29.70 -20.86 -24.66
N ARG A 32 30.04 -19.56 -24.54
CA ARG A 32 30.22 -18.92 -23.23
C ARG A 32 29.03 -19.33 -22.35
N PRO A 33 29.25 -19.87 -21.14
CA PRO A 33 28.14 -20.20 -20.25
C PRO A 33 27.37 -18.90 -20.00
N GLY A 34 26.19 -18.80 -20.62
CA GLY A 34 25.29 -17.68 -20.44
C GLY A 34 24.97 -17.61 -18.96
N ARG A 35 25.35 -16.51 -18.32
CA ARG A 35 24.94 -16.20 -16.94
C ARG A 35 23.42 -16.29 -16.94
N ALA A 36 22.88 -17.30 -16.27
CA ALA A 36 21.44 -17.45 -16.13
C ALA A 36 20.88 -16.13 -15.58
N VAL A 37 20.09 -15.45 -16.39
CA VAL A 37 19.33 -14.29 -15.92
C VAL A 37 18.30 -14.87 -14.97
N VAL A 38 18.58 -14.79 -13.67
CA VAL A 38 17.62 -15.16 -12.65
C VAL A 38 16.49 -14.16 -12.79
N SER A 39 15.38 -14.57 -13.43
CA SER A 39 14.18 -13.77 -13.51
C SER A 39 13.77 -13.37 -12.10
N ALA A 40 13.65 -12.07 -11.85
CA ALA A 40 13.15 -11.58 -10.57
C ALA A 40 11.78 -12.23 -10.30
N PRO A 41 11.49 -12.66 -9.06
CA PRO A 41 10.18 -13.20 -8.71
C PRO A 41 9.09 -12.22 -9.12
N ARG A 42 8.09 -12.70 -9.86
CA ARG A 42 6.90 -11.91 -10.18
C ARG A 42 6.23 -11.51 -8.85
N PRO A 43 5.76 -10.26 -8.68
CA PRO A 43 5.00 -9.90 -7.49
C PRO A 43 3.87 -10.90 -7.30
N ALA A 44 3.71 -11.42 -6.07
CA ALA A 44 2.61 -12.31 -5.76
C ALA A 44 1.29 -11.60 -6.09
N GLU A 45 0.36 -12.31 -6.75
CA GLU A 45 -0.97 -11.77 -6.97
C GLU A 45 -1.70 -11.64 -5.62
N PRO A 46 -2.53 -10.60 -5.44
CA PRO A 46 -3.29 -10.46 -4.20
C PRO A 46 -4.22 -11.67 -3.98
N ASP A 47 -4.36 -12.05 -2.72
CA ASP A 47 -5.30 -13.09 -2.28
C ASP A 47 -6.72 -12.86 -2.84
N PRO A 48 -7.48 -13.91 -3.24
CA PRO A 48 -8.82 -13.76 -3.80
C PRO A 48 -9.76 -12.90 -2.95
N ALA A 49 -9.70 -12.97 -1.61
CA ALA A 49 -10.54 -12.14 -0.75
C ALA A 49 -10.14 -10.66 -0.85
N ALA A 50 -8.85 -10.36 -0.92
CA ALA A 50 -8.35 -9.00 -1.14
C ALA A 50 -8.82 -8.46 -2.50
N ARG A 51 -8.75 -9.27 -3.57
CA ARG A 51 -9.25 -8.88 -4.90
C ARG A 51 -10.75 -8.60 -4.89
N GLN A 52 -11.55 -9.45 -4.25
CA GLN A 52 -12.99 -9.22 -4.14
C GLN A 52 -13.32 -7.93 -3.37
N CYS A 53 -12.61 -7.68 -2.27
CA CYS A 53 -12.77 -6.44 -1.52
C CYS A 53 -12.43 -5.20 -2.38
N MET A 54 -11.34 -5.24 -3.15
CA MET A 54 -10.96 -4.14 -4.03
C MET A 54 -12.00 -3.93 -5.15
N ALA A 55 -12.56 -5.01 -5.70
CA ALA A 55 -13.66 -4.92 -6.66
C ALA A 55 -14.90 -4.27 -6.04
N ASN A 56 -15.24 -4.60 -4.79
CA ASN A 56 -16.36 -4.00 -4.08
C ASN A 56 -16.14 -2.50 -3.81
N LEU A 57 -14.92 -2.08 -3.46
CA LEU A 57 -14.56 -0.67 -3.33
C LEU A 57 -14.74 0.08 -4.65
N ALA A 58 -14.24 -0.49 -5.75
CA ALA A 58 -14.37 0.11 -7.07
C ALA A 58 -15.85 0.23 -7.51
N ALA A 59 -16.68 -0.77 -7.18
CA ALA A 59 -18.10 -0.77 -7.47
C ALA A 59 -18.92 0.30 -6.74
N ILE A 60 -18.36 0.94 -5.70
CA ILE A 60 -18.97 2.06 -4.97
C ILE A 60 -18.23 3.39 -5.18
N ASP A 61 -17.52 3.49 -6.31
CA ASP A 61 -16.77 4.65 -6.80
C ASP A 61 -15.66 5.15 -5.85
N VAL A 62 -15.13 4.27 -5.02
CA VAL A 62 -13.94 4.59 -4.21
C VAL A 62 -12.71 4.55 -5.11
N ARG A 63 -11.95 5.65 -5.15
CA ARG A 63 -10.66 5.66 -5.81
C ARG A 63 -9.56 5.23 -4.87
N PHE A 64 -8.74 4.28 -5.29
CA PHE A 64 -7.60 3.78 -4.53
C PHE A 64 -6.50 3.29 -5.46
N THR A 65 -5.31 3.07 -4.90
CA THR A 65 -4.20 2.39 -5.57
C THR A 65 -3.92 1.08 -4.83
N PRO A 66 -4.02 -0.09 -5.47
CA PRO A 66 -3.47 -1.32 -4.92
C PRO A 66 -1.98 -1.17 -4.66
N LEU A 67 -1.50 -1.60 -3.49
CA LEU A 67 -0.09 -1.58 -3.15
C LEU A 67 0.51 -2.99 -3.27
N PRO A 68 1.78 -3.13 -3.68
CA PRO A 68 2.44 -4.43 -3.72
C PRO A 68 2.48 -5.08 -2.34
N ASP A 69 2.36 -6.41 -2.31
CA ASP A 69 2.54 -7.18 -1.10
C ASP A 69 4.00 -7.10 -0.63
N GLN A 70 4.21 -6.69 0.62
CA GLN A 70 5.54 -6.52 1.21
C GLN A 70 5.65 -7.15 2.59
N ARG A 71 6.83 -7.73 2.86
CA ARG A 71 7.25 -8.25 4.17
C ARG A 71 8.55 -7.56 4.54
N TYR A 72 8.55 -6.78 5.60
CA TYR A 72 9.66 -5.89 5.96
C TYR A 72 10.63 -6.49 6.98
N GLY A 73 10.40 -7.74 7.40
CA GLY A 73 11.09 -8.36 8.52
C GLY A 73 10.46 -7.97 9.87
N GLY A 74 10.87 -8.66 10.94
CA GLY A 74 10.36 -8.40 12.30
C GLY A 74 8.86 -8.63 12.47
N GLY A 75 8.22 -9.36 11.56
CA GLY A 75 6.77 -9.59 11.53
C GLY A 75 5.96 -8.51 10.81
N CYS A 76 6.54 -7.37 10.45
CA CYS A 76 5.83 -6.27 9.80
C CYS A 76 5.52 -6.57 8.32
N THR A 77 4.32 -6.20 7.88
CA THR A 77 3.82 -6.56 6.55
C THR A 77 2.88 -5.49 5.96
N SER A 78 2.69 -5.54 4.66
CA SER A 78 1.65 -4.81 3.93
C SER A 78 1.12 -5.78 2.88
N ILE A 79 0.08 -6.54 3.19
CA ILE A 79 -0.45 -7.61 2.35
C ILE A 79 -1.92 -7.33 2.02
N GLY A 80 -2.30 -7.44 0.75
CA GLY A 80 -3.66 -7.14 0.29
C GLY A 80 -4.06 -5.69 0.57
N THR A 81 -3.08 -4.78 0.56
CA THR A 81 -3.25 -3.40 0.97
C THR A 81 -3.56 -2.47 -0.20
N VAL A 82 -4.31 -1.41 0.08
CA VAL A 82 -4.59 -0.29 -0.82
C VAL A 82 -4.18 1.02 -0.16
N ARG A 83 -3.92 2.05 -0.96
CA ARG A 83 -3.91 3.45 -0.54
C ARG A 83 -5.17 4.12 -1.07
N LEU A 84 -6.04 4.60 -0.18
CA LEU A 84 -7.23 5.37 -0.55
C LEU A 84 -6.82 6.73 -1.14
N LEU A 85 -7.49 7.14 -2.22
CA LEU A 85 -7.26 8.41 -2.90
C LEU A 85 -8.47 9.33 -2.79
N ASP A 86 -9.67 8.77 -2.94
CA ASP A 86 -10.93 9.49 -2.81
C ASP A 86 -12.02 8.55 -2.28
N ILE A 87 -12.69 8.98 -1.22
CA ILE A 87 -13.77 8.27 -0.55
C ILE A 87 -15.06 9.12 -0.47
N GLY A 88 -15.09 10.26 -1.18
CA GLY A 88 -16.12 11.29 -1.10
C GLY A 88 -15.76 12.45 -0.16
N VAL A 89 -14.78 12.25 0.74
CA VAL A 89 -14.23 13.28 1.62
C VAL A 89 -12.71 13.11 1.73
N PRO A 90 -11.91 14.18 1.60
CA PRO A 90 -10.45 14.09 1.76
C PRO A 90 -10.06 13.54 3.13
N ALA A 91 -9.08 12.65 3.16
CA ALA A 91 -8.48 12.13 4.39
C ALA A 91 -6.95 12.27 4.35
N THR A 92 -6.35 12.85 5.39
CA THR A 92 -4.89 13.08 5.42
C THR A 92 -4.12 11.82 5.81
N ASN A 93 -2.85 11.77 5.42
CA ASN A 93 -1.84 10.81 5.91
C ASN A 93 -2.20 9.32 5.71
N LEU A 94 -3.09 8.99 4.78
CA LEU A 94 -3.41 7.60 4.48
C LEU A 94 -2.27 6.91 3.73
N GLY A 95 -1.72 5.87 4.35
CA GLY A 95 -0.71 4.99 3.78
C GLY A 95 -1.32 3.67 3.34
N ALA A 96 -0.58 2.58 3.55
CA ALA A 96 -1.09 1.23 3.33
C ALA A 96 -2.22 0.92 4.31
N MET A 97 -3.34 0.44 3.77
CA MET A 97 -4.49 -0.07 4.52
C MET A 97 -4.83 -1.45 3.97
N THR A 98 -5.01 -2.47 4.81
CA THR A 98 -5.61 -3.74 4.35
C THR A 98 -6.95 -3.41 3.69
N CYS A 99 -7.32 -4.12 2.62
CA CYS A 99 -8.58 -3.81 1.96
C CYS A 99 -9.80 -3.84 2.92
N PRO A 100 -9.93 -4.80 3.85
CA PRO A 100 -11.01 -4.78 4.84
C PRO A 100 -11.03 -3.53 5.73
N LEU A 101 -9.86 -3.05 6.18
CA LEU A 101 -9.77 -1.79 6.93
C LEU A 101 -10.22 -0.61 6.06
N ALA A 102 -9.75 -0.54 4.81
CA ALA A 102 -10.11 0.53 3.88
C ALA A 102 -11.63 0.57 3.61
N ALA A 103 -12.26 -0.59 3.38
CA ALA A 103 -13.70 -0.70 3.19
C ALA A 103 -14.50 -0.23 4.41
N ASN A 104 -14.07 -0.61 5.62
CA ASN A 104 -14.72 -0.16 6.85
C ASN A 104 -14.52 1.33 7.11
N PHE A 105 -13.34 1.88 6.80
CA PHE A 105 -13.08 3.32 6.92
C PHE A 105 -13.95 4.15 5.97
N VAL A 106 -14.04 3.75 4.69
CA VAL A 106 -14.94 4.38 3.71
C VAL A 106 -16.39 4.36 4.21
N ALA A 107 -16.87 3.19 4.64
CA ALA A 107 -18.24 3.03 5.09
C ALA A 107 -18.51 3.82 6.39
N TRP A 108 -17.54 3.88 7.31
CA TRP A 108 -17.64 4.67 8.52
C TRP A 108 -17.70 6.17 8.23
N ALA A 109 -16.85 6.68 7.33
CA ALA A 109 -16.90 8.08 6.90
C ALA A 109 -18.28 8.41 6.29
N ARG A 110 -18.75 7.61 5.32
CA ARG A 110 -20.00 7.83 4.59
C ARG A 110 -21.26 7.71 5.46
N TYR A 111 -21.32 6.71 6.35
CA TYR A 111 -22.56 6.36 7.06
C TYR A 111 -22.54 6.68 8.55
N GLY A 112 -21.36 6.94 9.13
CA GLY A 112 -21.21 7.33 10.54
C GLY A 112 -20.90 8.83 10.67
N VAL A 113 -19.86 9.30 9.99
CA VAL A 113 -19.34 10.66 10.16
C VAL A 113 -20.22 11.71 9.48
N GLU A 114 -20.46 11.60 8.17
CA GLU A 114 -21.21 12.64 7.42
C GLU A 114 -22.62 12.89 7.98
N PRO A 115 -23.44 11.86 8.30
CA PRO A 115 -24.75 12.10 8.88
C PRO A 115 -24.67 12.72 10.28
N ALA A 116 -23.70 12.32 11.10
CA ALA A 116 -23.51 12.86 12.45
C ALA A 116 -23.08 14.34 12.40
N ALA A 117 -22.21 14.71 11.46
CA ALA A 117 -21.78 16.09 11.26
C ALA A 117 -22.98 16.99 10.91
N ARG A 118 -23.80 16.57 9.95
CA ARG A 118 -25.02 17.31 9.57
C ARG A 118 -25.99 17.46 10.73
N LEU A 119 -26.28 16.36 11.43
CA LEU A 119 -27.27 16.35 12.50
C LEU A 119 -26.83 17.12 13.75
N LEU A 120 -25.58 16.95 14.19
CA LEU A 120 -25.12 17.43 15.49
C LEU A 120 -24.35 18.74 15.40
N LEU A 121 -23.65 18.98 14.30
CA LEU A 121 -22.82 20.16 14.07
C LEU A 121 -23.45 21.15 13.09
N GLY A 122 -24.47 20.74 12.34
CA GLY A 122 -25.14 21.56 11.33
C GLY A 122 -24.25 21.91 10.14
N GLY A 123 -23.28 21.04 9.81
CA GLY A 123 -22.34 21.26 8.71
C GLY A 123 -21.89 19.95 8.06
N GLU A 124 -21.19 20.08 6.93
CA GLU A 124 -20.64 18.95 6.18
C GLU A 124 -19.15 18.82 6.45
N ILE A 125 -18.59 17.61 6.31
CA ILE A 125 -17.15 17.41 6.47
C ILE A 125 -16.42 17.84 5.19
N ALA A 126 -15.45 18.72 5.35
CA ALA A 126 -14.50 19.09 4.30
C ALA A 126 -13.25 18.20 4.30
N ARG A 127 -12.86 17.66 5.47
CA ARG A 127 -11.69 16.78 5.60
C ARG A 127 -11.70 15.97 6.89
N ILE A 128 -11.20 14.74 6.83
CA ILE A 128 -10.85 13.92 8.00
C ILE A 128 -9.33 13.96 8.17
N GLU A 129 -8.86 14.28 9.37
CA GLU A 129 -7.43 14.29 9.68
C GLU A 129 -7.03 13.01 10.42
N THR A 130 -6.00 12.33 9.94
CA THR A 130 -5.48 11.09 10.55
C THR A 130 -4.00 11.23 10.89
N PHE A 131 -3.53 10.46 11.88
CA PHE A 131 -2.10 10.26 12.15
C PHE A 131 -1.48 9.16 11.28
N GLY A 132 -2.31 8.47 10.50
CA GLY A 132 -1.89 7.51 9.49
C GLY A 132 -2.34 6.09 9.78
N THR A 133 -1.87 5.17 8.93
CA THR A 133 -2.38 3.80 8.87
C THR A 133 -1.31 2.73 9.04
N TYR A 134 -0.03 3.08 8.83
CA TYR A 134 1.08 2.15 8.90
C TYR A 134 2.18 2.66 9.82
N ASN A 135 2.59 1.82 10.78
CA ASN A 135 3.79 2.02 11.58
C ASN A 135 4.24 0.67 12.17
N CYS A 136 5.41 0.20 11.73
CA CYS A 136 6.02 -1.06 12.18
C CYS A 136 6.60 -0.90 13.59
N ARG A 137 5.78 -1.19 14.61
CA ARG A 137 6.19 -1.16 16.01
C ARG A 137 5.36 -2.12 16.88
N PRO A 138 5.92 -2.59 18.01
CA PRO A 138 5.11 -3.22 19.05
C PRO A 138 4.10 -2.26 19.67
N ILE A 139 3.06 -2.82 20.28
CA ILE A 139 2.18 -2.08 21.19
C ILE A 139 3.02 -1.63 22.39
N ALA A 140 2.81 -0.40 22.86
CA ALA A 140 3.56 0.15 23.99
C ALA A 140 3.44 -0.77 25.21
N GLY A 141 4.59 -1.18 25.77
CA GLY A 141 4.65 -2.10 26.91
C GLY A 141 4.35 -3.58 26.58
N SER A 142 4.33 -3.97 25.30
CA SER A 142 4.08 -5.35 24.86
C SER A 142 5.15 -5.82 23.88
N ALA A 143 5.33 -7.14 23.76
CA ALA A 143 6.09 -7.76 22.67
C ALA A 143 5.25 -7.96 21.39
N ARG A 144 3.91 -7.80 21.48
CA ARG A 144 3.00 -7.98 20.35
C ARG A 144 3.05 -6.77 19.41
N LEU A 145 3.11 -7.02 18.11
CA LEU A 145 3.00 -5.97 17.10
C LEU A 145 1.63 -5.29 17.15
N SER A 146 1.61 -3.99 16.89
CA SER A 146 0.37 -3.25 16.64
C SER A 146 -0.21 -3.65 15.28
N GLU A 147 -1.53 -3.54 15.13
CA GLU A 147 -2.19 -3.70 13.82
C GLU A 147 -1.70 -2.67 12.78
N HIS A 148 -1.18 -1.52 13.22
CA HIS A 148 -0.46 -0.58 12.35
C HIS A 148 0.77 -1.21 11.66
N ALA A 149 1.41 -2.22 12.26
CA ALA A 149 2.54 -2.92 11.65
C ALA A 149 2.16 -3.76 10.42
N HIS A 150 0.85 -3.92 10.20
CA HIS A 150 0.26 -4.69 9.10
C HIS A 150 -0.58 -3.82 8.15
N GLY A 151 -0.59 -2.49 8.36
CA GLY A 151 -1.53 -1.58 7.69
C GLY A 151 -2.98 -1.89 8.04
N ASN A 152 -3.25 -2.49 9.20
CA ASN A 152 -4.55 -2.99 9.60
C ASN A 152 -5.21 -2.11 10.68
N ALA A 153 -4.72 -0.88 10.86
CA ALA A 153 -5.27 0.12 11.76
C ALA A 153 -5.21 1.54 11.19
N VAL A 154 -5.99 2.46 11.76
CA VAL A 154 -5.99 3.90 11.44
C VAL A 154 -6.24 4.73 12.69
N ASP A 155 -5.53 5.84 12.84
CA ASP A 155 -5.68 6.80 13.93
C ASP A 155 -6.28 8.12 13.43
N VAL A 156 -7.52 8.44 13.83
CA VAL A 156 -8.23 9.67 13.41
C VAL A 156 -8.12 10.76 14.48
N SER A 157 -7.60 11.92 14.13
CA SER A 157 -7.29 13.00 15.09
C SER A 157 -8.25 14.19 15.04
N ALA A 158 -8.85 14.49 13.88
CA ALA A 158 -9.78 15.61 13.76
C ALA A 158 -10.73 15.52 12.56
N PHE A 159 -11.76 16.36 12.59
CA PHE A 159 -12.72 16.58 11.51
C PHE A 159 -12.79 18.07 11.19
N VAL A 160 -12.67 18.43 9.92
CA VAL A 160 -12.77 19.82 9.46
C VAL A 160 -14.08 19.97 8.71
N LEU A 161 -14.87 20.96 9.08
CA LEU A 161 -16.14 21.27 8.45
C LEU A 161 -15.96 22.25 7.28
N THR A 162 -16.92 22.27 6.36
CA THR A 162 -16.94 23.19 5.21
C THR A 162 -17.02 24.67 5.60
N ASP A 163 -17.47 24.98 6.82
CA ASP A 163 -17.48 26.34 7.39
C ASP A 163 -16.17 26.72 8.11
N GLY A 164 -15.14 25.87 8.03
CA GLY A 164 -13.81 26.12 8.59
C GLY A 164 -13.63 25.72 10.05
N ARG A 165 -14.69 25.28 10.75
CA ARG A 165 -14.54 24.71 12.10
C ARG A 165 -13.67 23.45 12.07
N ARG A 166 -12.72 23.36 12.98
CA ARG A 166 -11.87 22.18 13.20
C ARG A 166 -12.20 21.53 14.53
N ILE A 167 -12.65 20.29 14.49
CA ILE A 167 -13.06 19.49 15.63
C ILE A 167 -11.98 18.46 15.90
N THR A 168 -11.07 18.74 16.83
CA THR A 168 -10.06 17.77 17.28
C THR A 168 -10.68 16.77 18.25
N VAL A 169 -10.18 15.53 18.25
CA VAL A 169 -10.55 14.55 19.29
C VAL A 169 -10.09 15.05 20.66
N LYS A 170 -8.84 15.52 20.76
CA LYS A 170 -8.23 16.04 21.99
C LYS A 170 -9.09 17.07 22.72
N ASP A 171 -9.45 18.15 22.04
CA ASP A 171 -10.18 19.27 22.67
C ASP A 171 -11.68 19.02 22.66
N GLY A 172 -12.16 18.25 21.68
CA GLY A 172 -13.58 18.00 21.48
C GLY A 172 -14.18 16.97 22.44
N TRP A 173 -13.41 15.98 22.88
CA TRP A 173 -13.94 14.84 23.64
C TRP A 173 -14.64 15.28 24.93
N ASN A 174 -14.04 16.23 25.64
CA ASN A 174 -14.60 16.84 26.86
C ASN A 174 -15.04 18.30 26.63
N GLY A 175 -15.12 18.75 25.37
CA GLY A 175 -15.36 20.14 25.00
C GLY A 175 -16.83 20.56 24.96
N ALA A 176 -17.19 21.38 23.96
CA ALA A 176 -18.56 21.86 23.80
C ALA A 176 -19.57 20.70 23.60
N ARG A 177 -20.81 20.87 24.08
CA ARG A 177 -21.83 19.80 24.09
C ARG A 177 -22.03 19.13 22.74
N ARG A 178 -22.19 19.91 21.66
CA ARG A 178 -22.42 19.40 20.31
C ARG A 178 -21.22 18.65 19.76
N THR A 179 -20.02 19.17 19.97
CA THR A 179 -18.75 18.53 19.59
C THR A 179 -18.56 17.19 20.31
N ARG A 180 -18.75 17.17 21.64
CA ARG A 180 -18.69 15.93 22.41
C ARG A 180 -19.71 14.91 21.90
N GLN A 181 -20.96 15.32 21.69
CA GLN A 181 -22.01 14.45 21.15
C GLN A 181 -21.62 13.88 19.77
N PHE A 182 -21.08 14.71 18.87
CA PHE A 182 -20.58 14.26 17.58
C PHE A 182 -19.49 13.20 17.72
N LEU A 183 -18.46 13.46 18.54
CA LEU A 183 -17.36 12.53 18.76
C LEU A 183 -17.82 11.20 19.39
N THR A 184 -18.75 11.26 20.36
CA THR A 184 -19.36 10.07 20.95
C THR A 184 -20.13 9.24 19.92
N VAL A 185 -20.90 9.89 19.03
CA VAL A 185 -21.67 9.20 17.98
C VAL A 185 -20.75 8.57 16.94
N VAL A 186 -19.73 9.27 16.46
CA VAL A 186 -18.82 8.70 15.45
C VAL A 186 -17.98 7.55 16.03
N HIS A 187 -17.54 7.65 17.29
CA HIS A 187 -16.88 6.54 18.01
C HIS A 187 -17.82 5.34 18.15
N ALA A 188 -19.04 5.54 18.64
CA ALA A 188 -20.03 4.45 18.76
C ALA A 188 -20.38 3.81 17.41
N SER A 189 -20.40 4.59 16.33
CA SER A 189 -20.61 4.05 14.99
C SER A 189 -19.41 3.24 14.48
N ALA A 190 -18.19 3.59 14.89
CA ALA A 190 -16.98 2.83 14.57
C ALA A 190 -17.01 1.46 15.25
N CYS A 191 -17.50 1.36 16.50
CA CYS A 191 -17.58 0.09 17.23
C CYS A 191 -18.48 -0.97 16.57
N LYS A 192 -19.28 -0.59 15.58
CA LYS A 192 -20.11 -1.50 14.78
C LYS A 192 -19.41 -2.05 13.54
N ARG A 193 -18.20 -1.55 13.22
CA ARG A 193 -17.49 -1.77 11.95
C ARG A 193 -16.09 -2.33 12.15
N PHE A 194 -15.40 -1.85 13.18
CA PHE A 194 -14.03 -2.26 13.49
C PHE A 194 -14.01 -3.28 14.62
N SER A 195 -13.00 -4.15 14.61
CA SER A 195 -12.81 -5.17 15.64
C SER A 195 -12.40 -4.55 16.98
N THR A 196 -11.57 -3.52 16.91
CA THR A 196 -11.09 -2.73 18.04
C THR A 196 -11.32 -1.25 17.77
N VAL A 197 -11.88 -0.55 18.75
CA VAL A 197 -12.05 0.90 18.75
C VAL A 197 -11.61 1.44 20.10
N LEU A 198 -10.61 2.33 20.09
CA LEU A 198 -10.08 2.98 21.28
C LEU A 198 -10.21 4.49 21.12
N GLY A 199 -10.71 5.16 22.15
CA GLY A 199 -10.72 6.62 22.23
C GLY A 199 -10.11 7.14 23.54
N PRO A 200 -10.30 8.43 23.83
CA PRO A 200 -9.71 9.08 25.01
C PRO A 200 -10.08 8.48 26.36
N ASN A 201 -11.19 7.72 26.44
CA ASN A 201 -11.58 7.03 27.67
C ASN A 201 -10.80 5.73 27.92
N TYR A 202 -10.07 5.19 26.93
CA TYR A 202 -9.33 3.95 27.08
C TYR A 202 -8.05 4.16 27.90
N ASN A 203 -7.16 5.07 27.47
CA ASN A 203 -5.95 5.44 28.20
C ASN A 203 -5.33 6.74 27.64
N ALA A 204 -4.28 7.23 28.32
CA ALA A 204 -3.58 8.47 27.96
C ALA A 204 -2.95 8.45 26.54
N ALA A 205 -2.59 7.29 26.01
CA ALA A 205 -2.03 7.20 24.66
C ALA A 205 -3.05 7.53 23.57
N HIS A 206 -4.35 7.38 23.85
CA HIS A 206 -5.44 7.64 22.91
C HIS A 206 -6.20 8.94 23.23
N GLN A 207 -5.62 9.83 24.03
CA GLN A 207 -6.30 11.05 24.48
C GLN A 207 -6.60 12.05 23.34
N ASP A 208 -5.89 11.95 22.21
CA ASP A 208 -5.94 12.92 21.11
C ASP A 208 -6.37 12.34 19.76
N HIS A 209 -6.76 11.06 19.72
CA HIS A 209 -7.24 10.40 18.51
C HIS A 209 -8.19 9.24 18.81
N LEU A 210 -8.89 8.78 17.77
CA LEU A 210 -9.64 7.53 17.75
C LEU A 210 -8.82 6.49 16.99
N HIS A 211 -8.48 5.39 17.64
CA HIS A 211 -7.79 4.26 17.02
C HIS A 211 -8.80 3.20 16.59
N PHE A 212 -8.72 2.77 15.33
CA PHE A 212 -9.55 1.70 14.77
C PHE A 212 -8.68 0.62 14.16
N ASP A 213 -8.94 -0.65 14.49
CA ASP A 213 -8.26 -1.78 13.86
C ASP A 213 -9.20 -2.96 13.58
N MET A 214 -8.75 -3.86 12.69
CA MET A 214 -9.48 -5.08 12.33
C MET A 214 -8.92 -6.34 13.02
N GLY A 215 -8.01 -6.19 13.98
CA GLY A 215 -7.34 -7.30 14.67
C GLY A 215 -8.12 -7.86 15.85
N GLY A 216 -7.61 -8.95 16.43
CA GLY A 216 -8.20 -9.59 17.62
C GLY A 216 -9.52 -10.33 17.37
N GLY A 217 -10.26 -10.61 18.44
CA GLY A 217 -11.52 -11.37 18.42
C GLY A 217 -12.79 -10.55 18.13
N GLY A 218 -12.64 -9.24 17.91
CA GLY A 218 -13.76 -8.33 17.67
C GLY A 218 -14.48 -7.85 18.95
N GLY A 219 -15.21 -6.74 18.82
CA GLY A 219 -16.09 -6.21 19.87
C GLY A 219 -15.40 -5.41 20.98
N PHE A 220 -14.10 -5.12 20.88
CA PHE A 220 -13.42 -4.28 21.87
C PHE A 220 -13.65 -2.80 21.55
N CYS A 221 -14.50 -2.14 22.35
CA CYS A 221 -14.89 -0.76 22.15
C CYS A 221 -14.73 0.03 23.48
N ARG A 222 -13.79 0.97 23.52
CA ARG A 222 -13.44 1.75 24.72
C ARG A 222 -13.18 3.23 24.41
#